data_AF-A0A834IW60-F1
#
_entry.id   AF-A0A834IW60-F1
#
_cell.length_a   1.000
_cell.length_b   1.000
_cell.length_c   1.000
_cell.angle_alpha   90.00
_cell.angle_beta   90.00
_cell.angle_gamma   90.00
#
_symmetry.space_group_name_H-M   'P 1'
#
loop_
_entity.id
_entity.type
_entity.pdbx_description
1 polymer ?
#
loop_
_entity_poly.entity_id
_entity_poly.type
_entity_poly.pdbx_seq_one_letter_code
_entity_poly.pdbx_strand_id
1 'polypeptide(L)'
;MNVAAVQEERGPRKPKLLLRNMCDKLLPKIESLPFLQEHRLKSTQQTYEIMAHVFLSTIRQLRQNSGFGLLNRHSQNVILSHMWGPILVLRIAQSTIQLKNVSTFLQSTITYIRSMNIDILEQDLLENILLCRNDLLEEDKQASLAKCLQEMAIDALQIKNTENKKRFLNLLLTLPTLYRPSAEFIYLTYFKPIIGEVTIESIIVTI
;
A
#
# COMPACT_ATOMS: atom_id res chain seq x y z
N MET A 1 11.63 -2.67 68.43
CA MET A 1 11.28 -3.86 67.65
C MET A 1 10.15 -3.51 66.67
N ASN A 2 10.31 -4.00 65.45
CA ASN A 2 9.44 -4.10 64.25
C ASN A 2 7.90 -3.97 64.47
N VAL A 3 7.16 -3.18 63.69
CA VAL A 3 6.65 -3.38 62.30
C VAL A 3 5.58 -4.48 62.18
N ALA A 4 4.48 -4.14 61.49
CA ALA A 4 3.28 -4.95 61.13
C ALA A 4 2.28 -5.10 62.29
N ALA A 5 0.97 -4.94 62.17
CA ALA A 5 0.01 -4.80 61.08
C ALA A 5 -1.23 -4.10 61.71
N VAL A 6 -2.26 -3.57 61.07
CA VAL A 6 -3.08 -4.12 59.99
C VAL A 6 -3.88 -2.93 59.44
N GLN A 7 -3.74 -2.69 58.13
CA GLN A 7 -4.73 -1.97 57.35
C GLN A 7 -5.94 -2.89 57.16
N GLU A 8 -7.07 -2.64 57.82
CA GLU A 8 -8.34 -3.33 57.50
C GLU A 8 -9.55 -2.39 57.60
N GLU A 9 -9.34 -1.08 57.50
CA GLU A 9 -10.46 -0.14 57.37
C GLU A 9 -10.86 0.04 55.90
N ARG A 10 -12.09 -0.39 55.62
CA ARG A 10 -12.96 -0.04 54.47
C ARG A 10 -12.90 -1.02 53.30
N GLY A 11 -13.73 -2.06 53.42
CA GLY A 11 -14.13 -2.92 52.31
C GLY A 11 -14.72 -2.15 51.10
N PRO A 12 -14.81 -2.81 49.93
CA PRO A 12 -14.95 -2.14 48.65
C PRO A 12 -16.34 -1.53 48.47
N ARG A 13 -16.43 -0.20 48.41
CA ARG A 13 -17.64 0.51 47.96
C ARG A 13 -17.69 0.49 46.44
N LYS A 14 -18.60 -0.31 45.87
CA LYS A 14 -18.93 -0.29 44.43
C LYS A 14 -19.55 1.07 44.06
N PRO A 15 -18.97 1.86 43.15
CA PRO A 15 -19.67 2.98 42.54
C PRO A 15 -20.50 2.49 41.35
N LYS A 16 -21.74 2.98 41.29
CA LYS A 16 -22.73 2.72 40.25
C LYS A 16 -22.27 3.30 38.92
N LEU A 17 -22.46 2.53 37.84
CA LEU A 17 -22.46 2.99 36.45
C LEU A 17 -23.36 4.23 36.30
N LEU A 18 -22.74 5.37 36.02
CA LEU A 18 -23.37 6.50 35.36
C LEU A 18 -22.58 6.79 34.09
N LEU A 19 -23.02 6.15 33.00
CA LEU A 19 -22.88 6.68 31.66
C LEU A 19 -23.51 8.08 31.66
N ARG A 20 -22.70 9.14 31.70
CA ARG A 20 -23.12 10.46 31.23
C ARG A 20 -21.92 11.32 30.87
N ASN A 21 -21.64 11.33 29.58
CA ASN A 21 -20.89 12.30 28.80
C ASN A 21 -20.60 13.61 29.55
N MET A 22 -19.35 13.79 29.96
CA MET A 22 -18.76 15.11 30.25
C MET A 22 -17.29 15.10 29.80
N CYS A 23 -17.11 15.23 28.49
CA CYS A 23 -15.92 15.85 27.90
C CYS A 23 -16.35 16.65 26.66
N ASP A 24 -17.37 17.51 26.85
CA ASP A 24 -18.00 18.32 25.80
C ASP A 24 -17.93 19.82 26.11
N LYS A 25 -17.04 20.24 26.99
CA LYS A 25 -16.86 21.65 27.31
C LYS A 25 -15.38 21.94 27.50
N LEU A 26 -14.64 22.05 26.40
CA LEU A 26 -13.41 22.86 26.25
C LEU A 26 -12.83 22.77 24.82
N LEU A 27 -13.70 22.75 23.80
CA LEU A 27 -13.31 23.02 22.41
C LEU A 27 -14.25 24.11 21.87
N PRO A 28 -13.74 25.19 21.27
CA PRO A 28 -14.60 26.17 20.65
C PRO A 28 -15.35 25.48 19.51
N LYS A 29 -16.67 25.62 19.55
CA LYS A 29 -17.60 25.18 18.52
C LYS A 29 -17.29 26.01 17.25
N ILE A 30 -16.35 25.54 16.44
CA ILE A 30 -16.14 26.06 15.10
C ILE A 30 -17.36 25.61 14.31
N GLU A 31 -18.34 26.50 14.22
CA GLU A 31 -19.38 26.41 13.20
C GLU A 31 -18.67 26.18 11.87
N SER A 32 -18.99 25.04 11.26
CA SER A 32 -18.43 24.58 10.00
C SER A 32 -18.69 25.63 8.92
N LEU A 33 -17.67 26.45 8.64
CA LEU A 33 -17.64 27.34 7.50
C LEU A 33 -17.73 26.48 6.21
N PRO A 34 -18.78 26.65 5.38
CA PRO A 34 -18.98 25.82 4.18
C PRO A 34 -17.81 25.89 3.20
N PHE A 35 -17.05 26.99 3.23
CA PHE A 35 -15.86 27.22 2.40
C PHE A 35 -14.71 26.23 2.67
N LEU A 36 -14.45 25.87 3.93
CA LEU A 36 -13.37 24.92 4.27
C LEU A 36 -13.72 23.47 3.91
N GLN A 37 -15.02 23.16 3.92
CA GLN A 37 -15.53 21.84 3.59
C GLN A 37 -15.45 21.59 2.08
N GLU A 38 -15.80 22.61 1.27
CA GLU A 38 -15.73 22.54 -0.19
C GLU A 38 -14.29 22.37 -0.71
N HIS A 39 -13.32 23.05 -0.10
CA HIS A 39 -11.89 22.88 -0.44
C HIS A 39 -11.33 21.49 -0.05
N ARG A 40 -11.77 20.91 1.07
CA ARG A 40 -11.41 19.52 1.43
C ARG A 40 -12.04 18.50 0.47
N LEU A 41 -13.29 18.70 0.08
CA LEU A 41 -13.99 17.83 -0.89
C LEU A 41 -13.32 17.90 -2.28
N LYS A 42 -12.99 19.09 -2.77
CA LYS A 42 -12.28 19.25 -4.06
C LYS A 42 -10.88 18.63 -4.04
N SER A 43 -10.14 18.80 -2.94
CA SER A 43 -8.78 18.24 -2.83
C SER A 43 -8.75 16.73 -2.59
N THR A 44 -9.80 16.14 -2.02
CA THR A 44 -9.94 14.68 -1.93
C THR A 44 -10.36 14.06 -3.27
N GLN A 45 -11.25 14.72 -4.01
CA GLN A 45 -11.58 14.33 -5.40
C GLN A 45 -10.34 14.32 -6.32
N GLN A 46 -9.46 15.32 -6.21
CA GLN A 46 -8.20 15.33 -6.96
C GLN A 46 -7.30 14.12 -6.62
N THR A 47 -7.20 13.75 -5.34
CA THR A 47 -6.41 12.59 -4.93
C THR A 47 -6.97 11.30 -5.50
N TYR A 48 -8.29 11.15 -5.50
CA TYR A 48 -9.00 10.02 -6.10
C TYR A 48 -8.70 9.89 -7.61
N GLU A 49 -8.81 10.98 -8.35
CA GLU A 49 -8.50 11.02 -9.78
C GLU A 49 -7.03 10.67 -10.08
N ILE A 50 -6.09 11.23 -9.31
CA ILE A 50 -4.66 10.94 -9.47
C ILE A 50 -4.39 9.47 -9.15
N MET A 51 -4.95 8.92 -8.07
CA MET A 51 -4.77 7.51 -7.70
C MET A 51 -5.29 6.59 -8.80
N ALA A 52 -6.48 6.88 -9.36
CA ALA A 52 -7.03 6.15 -10.49
C ALA A 52 -6.13 6.27 -11.73
N HIS A 53 -5.63 7.47 -12.05
CA HIS A 53 -4.76 7.69 -13.19
C HIS A 53 -3.42 6.92 -13.06
N VAL A 54 -2.77 7.00 -11.90
CA VAL A 54 -1.54 6.25 -11.60
C VAL A 54 -1.80 4.75 -11.69
N PHE A 55 -2.93 4.28 -11.18
CA PHE A 55 -3.33 2.87 -11.28
C PHE A 55 -3.51 2.42 -12.73
N LEU A 56 -4.33 3.11 -13.53
CA LEU A 56 -4.59 2.74 -14.92
C LEU A 56 -3.32 2.74 -15.77
N SER A 57 -2.48 3.77 -15.60
CA SER A 57 -1.19 3.86 -16.30
C SER A 57 -0.22 2.77 -15.84
N THR A 58 -0.19 2.45 -14.55
CA THR A 58 0.61 1.35 -13.99
C THR A 58 0.22 0.02 -14.63
N ILE A 59 -1.05 -0.36 -14.60
CA ILE A 59 -1.49 -1.65 -15.17
C ILE A 59 -1.11 -1.75 -16.65
N ARG A 60 -1.32 -0.67 -17.42
CA ARG A 60 -0.94 -0.61 -18.84
C ARG A 60 0.57 -0.79 -19.05
N GLN A 61 1.39 -0.15 -18.23
CA GLN A 61 2.85 -0.24 -18.33
C GLN A 61 3.37 -1.62 -17.93
N LEU A 62 2.83 -2.20 -16.86
CA LEU A 62 3.25 -3.52 -16.38
C LEU A 62 3.00 -4.61 -17.42
N ARG A 63 1.94 -4.49 -18.21
CA ARG A 63 1.66 -5.41 -19.33
C ARG A 63 2.75 -5.42 -20.41
N GLN A 64 3.61 -4.41 -20.42
CA GLN A 64 4.77 -4.27 -21.30
C GLN A 64 6.09 -4.32 -20.52
N ASN A 65 6.06 -4.74 -19.25
CA ASN A 65 7.26 -4.91 -18.43
C ASN A 65 8.15 -6.02 -19.03
N SER A 66 9.47 -5.85 -18.91
CA SER A 66 10.49 -6.67 -19.56
C SER A 66 10.38 -8.18 -19.29
N GLY A 67 9.93 -8.58 -18.10
CA GLY A 67 9.71 -9.98 -17.74
C GLY A 67 8.22 -10.29 -17.62
N PHE A 68 7.49 -9.58 -16.76
CA PHE A 68 6.07 -9.87 -16.50
C PHE A 68 5.20 -9.80 -17.77
N GLY A 69 5.55 -8.94 -18.73
CA GLY A 69 4.87 -8.86 -20.03
C GLY A 69 4.99 -10.12 -20.89
N LEU A 70 5.93 -11.02 -20.61
CA LEU A 70 6.12 -12.29 -21.32
C LEU A 70 5.12 -13.38 -20.90
N LEU A 71 4.46 -13.22 -19.75
CA LEU A 71 3.40 -14.12 -19.32
C LEU A 71 2.17 -13.93 -20.20
N ASN A 72 1.36 -14.99 -20.36
CA ASN A 72 0.13 -14.87 -21.12
C ASN A 72 -0.87 -13.93 -20.41
N ARG A 73 -1.86 -13.43 -21.15
CA ARG A 73 -2.80 -12.43 -20.65
C ARG A 73 -3.62 -12.90 -19.44
N HIS A 74 -3.97 -14.18 -19.42
CA HIS A 74 -4.72 -14.77 -18.32
C HIS A 74 -3.89 -14.78 -17.03
N SER A 75 -2.66 -15.30 -17.09
CA SER A 75 -1.70 -15.31 -15.98
C SER A 75 -1.38 -13.91 -15.48
N GLN A 76 -1.21 -12.94 -16.39
CA GLN A 76 -1.03 -11.54 -16.01
C GLN A 76 -2.22 -11.00 -15.19
N ASN A 77 -3.45 -11.30 -15.60
CA ASN A 77 -4.64 -10.84 -14.87
C ASN A 77 -4.75 -11.47 -13.49
N VAL A 78 -4.47 -12.78 -13.36
CA VAL A 78 -4.47 -13.50 -12.07
C VAL A 78 -3.41 -12.92 -11.13
N ILE A 79 -2.21 -12.65 -11.63
CA ILE A 79 -1.16 -12.03 -10.79
C ILE A 79 -1.59 -10.62 -10.37
N LEU A 80 -2.04 -9.79 -11.33
CA LEU A 80 -2.40 -8.41 -11.04
C LEU A 80 -3.58 -8.32 -10.07
N SER A 81 -4.55 -9.22 -10.11
CA SER A 81 -5.66 -9.24 -9.14
C SER A 81 -5.19 -9.39 -7.69
N HIS A 82 -4.05 -10.07 -7.47
CA HIS A 82 -3.48 -10.23 -6.13
C HIS A 82 -2.44 -9.15 -5.80
N MET A 83 -1.71 -8.67 -6.82
CA MET A 83 -0.52 -7.85 -6.64
C MET A 83 -0.75 -6.35 -6.88
N TRP A 84 -1.96 -5.92 -7.28
CA TRP A 84 -2.24 -4.54 -7.63
C TRP A 84 -2.00 -3.54 -6.49
N GLY A 85 -2.25 -3.92 -5.23
CA GLY A 85 -2.07 -3.03 -4.08
C GLY A 85 -0.59 -2.67 -3.86
N PRO A 86 0.27 -3.66 -3.57
CA PRO A 86 1.70 -3.43 -3.40
C PRO A 86 2.37 -2.74 -4.59
N ILE A 87 1.99 -3.10 -5.83
CA ILE A 87 2.58 -2.48 -7.02
C ILE A 87 2.14 -1.03 -7.21
N LEU A 88 0.89 -0.70 -6.87
CA LEU A 88 0.41 0.68 -6.87
C LEU A 88 1.18 1.52 -5.85
N VAL A 89 1.45 0.99 -4.65
CA VAL A 89 2.26 1.68 -3.64
C VAL A 89 3.67 1.97 -4.15
N LEU A 90 4.32 0.99 -4.79
CA LEU A 90 5.64 1.18 -5.41
C LEU A 90 5.59 2.30 -6.46
N ARG A 91 4.61 2.27 -7.36
CA ARG A 91 4.47 3.23 -8.46
C ARG A 91 4.17 4.63 -7.97
N ILE A 92 3.32 4.79 -6.95
CA ILE A 92 3.06 6.10 -6.33
C ILE A 92 4.34 6.65 -5.70
N ALA A 93 5.12 5.82 -5.01
CA ALA A 93 6.36 6.25 -4.38
C ALA A 93 7.38 6.77 -5.40
N GLN A 94 7.46 6.14 -6.57
CA GLN A 94 8.33 6.57 -7.67
C GLN A 94 7.74 7.69 -8.54
N SER A 95 6.44 7.96 -8.46
CA SER A 95 5.84 9.06 -9.20
C SER A 95 6.31 10.42 -8.65
N THR A 96 6.49 11.38 -9.57
CA THR A 96 6.79 12.78 -9.24
C THR A 96 5.57 13.54 -8.71
N ILE A 97 4.39 12.91 -8.74
CA ILE A 97 3.13 13.53 -8.38
C ILE A 97 2.98 13.56 -6.86
N GLN A 98 2.75 14.76 -6.32
CA GLN A 98 2.44 14.92 -4.91
C GLN A 98 0.96 14.70 -4.66
N LEU A 99 0.64 13.56 -4.04
CA LEU A 99 -0.71 13.31 -3.55
C LEU A 99 -0.97 14.17 -2.30
N LYS A 100 -2.03 14.96 -2.32
CA LYS A 100 -2.52 15.71 -1.16
C LYS A 100 -3.51 14.85 -0.38
N ASN A 101 -3.68 15.09 0.92
CA ASN A 101 -4.66 14.40 1.76
C ASN A 101 -4.57 12.86 1.79
N VAL A 102 -3.38 12.29 1.55
CA VAL A 102 -3.15 10.85 1.72
C VAL A 102 -3.17 10.52 3.20
N SER A 103 -3.79 9.40 3.56
CA SER A 103 -3.73 8.85 4.92
C SER A 103 -2.28 8.79 5.41
N THR A 104 -2.02 9.18 6.66
CA THR A 104 -0.67 9.18 7.25
C THR A 104 0.01 7.81 7.15
N PHE A 105 -0.78 6.74 7.21
CA PHE A 105 -0.32 5.36 7.05
C PHE A 105 0.30 5.09 5.67
N LEU A 106 -0.45 5.33 4.59
CA LEU A 106 0.07 5.19 3.23
C LEU A 106 1.20 6.19 2.95
N GLN A 107 1.09 7.43 3.45
CA GLN A 107 2.09 8.47 3.27
C GLN A 107 3.45 8.10 3.89
N SER A 108 3.47 7.43 5.05
CA SER A 108 4.71 6.97 5.69
C SER A 108 5.44 5.93 4.84
N THR A 109 4.69 5.01 4.21
CA THR A 109 5.22 3.96 3.34
C THR A 109 5.77 4.56 2.05
N ILE A 110 5.01 5.47 1.42
CA ILE A 110 5.43 6.22 0.23
C ILE A 110 6.73 6.98 0.49
N THR A 111 6.82 7.70 1.61
CA THR A 111 8.01 8.49 1.97
C THR A 111 9.23 7.60 2.16
N TYR A 112 9.07 6.46 2.84
CA TYR A 112 10.15 5.50 3.03
C TYR A 112 10.67 4.95 1.69
N ILE A 113 9.78 4.47 0.82
CA ILE A 113 10.18 3.92 -0.49
C ILE A 113 10.81 5.00 -1.37
N ARG A 114 10.28 6.23 -1.34
CA ARG A 114 10.87 7.34 -2.10
C ARG A 114 12.28 7.66 -1.64
N SER A 115 12.55 7.59 -0.33
CA SER A 115 13.90 7.82 0.22
C SER A 115 14.94 6.78 -0.24
N MET A 116 14.48 5.64 -0.76
CA MET A 116 15.36 4.61 -1.31
C MET A 116 15.95 5.00 -2.68
N ASN A 117 15.47 6.07 -3.33
CA ASN A 117 15.96 6.52 -4.64
C ASN A 117 16.12 5.35 -5.63
N ILE A 118 15.04 4.60 -5.85
CA ILE A 118 15.03 3.43 -6.74
C ILE A 118 15.16 3.94 -8.17
N ASP A 119 16.20 3.51 -8.88
CA ASP A 119 16.36 3.89 -10.28
C ASP A 119 15.46 3.08 -11.22
N ILE A 120 15.39 3.49 -12.49
CA ILE A 120 14.48 2.90 -13.48
C ILE A 120 14.71 1.39 -13.67
N LEU A 121 15.98 0.96 -13.66
CA LEU A 121 16.31 -0.45 -13.84
C LEU A 121 16.04 -1.25 -12.57
N GLU A 122 16.36 -0.71 -11.40
CA GLU A 122 15.99 -1.35 -10.12
C GLU A 122 14.47 -1.48 -10.00
N GLN A 123 13.73 -0.47 -10.45
CA GLN A 123 12.28 -0.51 -10.46
C GLN A 123 11.76 -1.62 -11.38
N ASP A 124 12.23 -1.70 -12.63
CA ASP A 124 11.81 -2.76 -13.57
C ASP A 124 12.10 -4.18 -13.02
N LEU A 125 13.26 -4.36 -12.38
CA LEU A 125 13.63 -5.61 -11.73
C LEU A 125 12.77 -5.91 -10.51
N LEU A 126 12.50 -4.94 -9.64
CA LEU A 126 11.63 -5.12 -8.47
C LEU A 126 10.19 -5.42 -8.88
N GLU A 127 9.71 -4.84 -9.98
CA GLU A 127 8.41 -5.15 -10.56
C GLU A 127 8.34 -6.60 -11.01
N ASN A 128 9.37 -7.09 -11.71
CA ASN A 128 9.48 -8.50 -12.07
C ASN A 128 9.54 -9.41 -10.83
N ILE A 129 10.30 -9.04 -9.80
CA ILE A 129 10.38 -9.81 -8.55
C ILE A 129 9.00 -9.89 -7.88
N LEU A 130 8.25 -8.78 -7.89
CA LEU A 130 6.95 -8.68 -7.26
C LEU A 130 5.85 -9.41 -8.06
N LEU A 131 5.91 -9.36 -9.39
CA LEU A 131 4.83 -9.82 -10.27
C LEU A 131 5.04 -11.21 -10.85
N CYS A 132 6.26 -11.70 -11.04
CA CYS A 132 6.50 -13.03 -11.60
C CYS A 132 6.28 -14.14 -10.54
N ARG A 133 5.07 -14.20 -9.98
CA ARG A 133 4.64 -15.09 -8.89
C ARG A 133 4.10 -16.41 -9.43
N ASN A 134 4.94 -17.44 -9.42
CA ASN A 134 4.55 -18.77 -9.89
C ASN A 134 3.50 -19.43 -8.99
N ASP A 135 3.47 -19.10 -7.70
CA ASP A 135 2.54 -19.63 -6.70
C ASP A 135 1.07 -19.23 -6.92
N LEU A 136 0.83 -18.22 -7.77
CA LEU A 136 -0.51 -17.75 -8.13
C LEU A 136 -1.05 -18.38 -9.41
N LEU A 137 -0.27 -19.21 -10.10
CA LEU A 137 -0.60 -19.73 -11.42
C LEU A 137 -0.89 -21.23 -11.37
N GLU A 138 -2.01 -21.63 -11.97
CA GLU A 138 -2.40 -23.05 -12.09
C GLU A 138 -1.73 -23.74 -13.29
N GLU A 139 -1.42 -23.00 -14.35
CA GLU A 139 -0.79 -23.56 -15.55
C GLU A 139 0.72 -23.75 -15.34
N ASP A 140 1.17 -25.00 -15.29
CA ASP A 140 2.58 -25.37 -15.04
C ASP A 140 3.60 -24.64 -15.93
N LYS A 141 3.28 -24.45 -17.21
CA LYS A 141 4.16 -23.75 -18.16
C LYS A 141 4.35 -22.29 -17.79
N GLN A 142 3.26 -21.60 -17.43
CA GLN A 142 3.30 -20.20 -17.02
C GLN A 142 3.90 -20.05 -15.62
N ALA A 143 3.61 -20.96 -14.70
CA ALA A 143 4.23 -21.00 -13.38
C ALA A 143 5.76 -21.18 -13.50
N SER A 144 6.23 -22.11 -14.34
CA SER A 144 7.66 -22.33 -14.57
C SER A 144 8.33 -21.10 -15.20
N LEU A 145 7.67 -20.46 -16.17
CA LEU A 145 8.16 -19.22 -16.78
C LEU A 145 8.24 -18.08 -15.76
N ALA A 146 7.18 -17.87 -14.96
CA ALA A 146 7.15 -16.85 -13.92
C ALA A 146 8.28 -17.06 -12.91
N LYS A 147 8.50 -18.29 -12.44
CA LYS A 147 9.61 -18.62 -11.55
C LYS A 147 10.97 -18.24 -12.16
N CYS A 148 11.22 -18.65 -13.41
CA CYS A 148 12.45 -18.34 -14.11
C CYS A 148 12.68 -16.83 -14.24
N LEU A 149 11.65 -16.07 -14.64
CA LEU A 149 11.71 -14.61 -14.77
C LEU A 149 11.97 -13.93 -13.42
N GLN A 150 11.37 -14.44 -12.34
CA GLN A 150 11.61 -13.93 -11.00
C GLN A 150 13.07 -14.16 -10.56
N GLU A 151 13.59 -15.36 -10.76
CA GLU A 151 14.99 -15.70 -10.44
C GLU A 151 15.96 -14.84 -11.25
N MET A 152 15.74 -14.70 -12.55
CA MET A 152 16.52 -13.82 -13.42
C MET A 152 16.51 -12.36 -12.95
N ALA A 153 15.37 -11.86 -12.47
CA ALA A 153 15.27 -10.49 -11.97
C ALA A 153 16.04 -10.31 -10.65
N ILE A 154 16.03 -11.30 -9.76
CA ILE A 154 16.83 -11.30 -8.52
C ILE A 154 18.32 -11.30 -8.86
N ASP A 155 18.75 -12.18 -9.76
CA ASP A 155 20.15 -12.29 -10.18
C ASP A 155 20.63 -11.00 -10.85
N ALA A 156 19.83 -10.43 -11.76
CA ALA A 156 20.14 -9.15 -12.39
C ALA A 156 20.23 -8.01 -11.37
N LEU A 157 19.35 -7.99 -10.36
CA LEU A 157 19.39 -6.99 -9.29
C LEU A 157 20.65 -7.14 -8.43
N GLN A 158 21.06 -8.36 -8.16
CA GLN A 158 22.31 -8.66 -7.45
C GLN A 158 23.53 -8.21 -8.25
N ILE A 159 23.60 -8.56 -9.54
CA ILE A 159 24.69 -8.18 -10.45
C ILE A 159 24.81 -6.65 -10.51
N LYS A 160 23.69 -5.96 -10.71
CA LYS A 160 23.64 -4.50 -10.72
C LYS A 160 24.24 -3.88 -9.45
N ASN A 161 24.01 -4.51 -8.30
CA ASN A 161 24.40 -4.00 -6.99
C ASN A 161 25.61 -4.73 -6.39
N THR A 162 26.47 -5.33 -7.23
CA THR A 162 27.63 -6.13 -6.79
C THR A 162 28.58 -5.31 -5.89
N GLU A 163 28.83 -4.05 -6.27
CA GLU A 163 29.70 -3.14 -5.50
C GLU A 163 29.06 -2.68 -4.19
N ASN A 164 27.73 -2.68 -4.11
CA ASN A 164 26.97 -2.24 -2.95
C ASN A 164 25.96 -3.32 -2.52
N LYS A 165 26.48 -4.39 -1.91
CA LYS A 165 25.64 -5.49 -1.39
C LYS A 165 24.56 -5.02 -0.41
N LYS A 166 24.82 -3.95 0.35
CA LYS A 166 23.83 -3.36 1.26
C LYS A 166 22.66 -2.76 0.49
N ARG A 167 22.90 -2.14 -0.67
CA ARG A 167 21.84 -1.63 -1.56
C ARG A 167 20.94 -2.76 -2.03
N PHE A 168 21.51 -3.86 -2.54
CA PHE A 168 20.76 -5.06 -2.93
C PHE A 168 19.84 -5.56 -1.80
N LEU A 169 20.40 -5.78 -0.61
CA LEU A 169 19.64 -6.25 0.55
C LEU A 169 18.54 -5.26 0.94
N ASN A 170 18.85 -3.96 0.99
CA ASN A 170 17.87 -2.95 1.33
C ASN A 170 16.72 -2.91 0.31
N LEU A 171 17.00 -3.08 -0.99
CA LEU A 171 15.95 -3.16 -2.02
C LEU A 171 15.04 -4.37 -1.79
N LEU A 172 15.59 -5.55 -1.55
CA LEU A 172 14.77 -6.73 -1.25
C LEU A 172 13.95 -6.56 0.03
N LEU A 173 14.53 -5.95 1.06
CA LEU A 173 13.84 -5.66 2.32
C LEU A 173 12.75 -4.58 2.19
N THR A 174 12.70 -3.83 1.08
CA THR A 174 11.56 -2.93 0.81
C THR A 174 10.31 -3.69 0.36
N LEU A 175 10.44 -4.90 -0.21
CA LEU A 175 9.28 -5.64 -0.74
C LEU A 175 8.22 -5.91 0.33
N PRO A 176 8.55 -6.41 1.53
CA PRO A 176 7.55 -6.58 2.59
C PRO A 176 6.87 -5.26 3.02
N THR A 177 7.57 -4.13 2.92
CA THR A 177 7.01 -2.82 3.29
C THR A 177 5.91 -2.36 2.34
N LEU A 178 5.91 -2.84 1.10
CA LEU A 178 4.86 -2.55 0.11
C LEU A 178 3.51 -3.13 0.51
N TYR A 179 3.51 -4.21 1.30
CA TYR A 179 2.28 -4.87 1.80
C TYR A 179 1.73 -4.22 3.07
N ARG A 180 2.44 -3.24 3.65
CA ARG A 180 2.01 -2.59 4.89
C ARG A 180 0.63 -1.91 4.71
N PRO A 181 0.39 -1.10 3.66
CA PRO A 181 -0.96 -0.75 3.24
C PRO A 181 -1.63 -1.96 2.58
N SER A 182 -2.64 -2.54 3.22
CA SER A 182 -3.39 -3.63 2.59
C SER A 182 -4.11 -3.14 1.34
N ALA A 183 -4.26 -4.02 0.35
CA ALA A 183 -4.99 -3.72 -0.87
C ALA A 183 -6.45 -3.32 -0.56
N GLU A 184 -7.09 -3.97 0.41
CA GLU A 184 -8.42 -3.63 0.90
C GLU A 184 -8.47 -2.20 1.49
N PHE A 185 -7.49 -1.81 2.31
CA PHE A 185 -7.42 -0.46 2.84
C PHE A 185 -7.31 0.58 1.72
N ILE A 186 -6.45 0.34 0.73
CA ILE A 186 -6.30 1.23 -0.43
C ILE A 186 -7.61 1.30 -1.22
N TYR A 187 -8.26 0.17 -1.47
CA TYR A 187 -9.51 0.08 -2.19
C TYR A 187 -10.61 0.89 -1.50
N LEU A 188 -10.88 0.60 -0.23
CA LEU A 188 -11.95 1.27 0.54
C LEU A 188 -11.71 2.78 0.66
N THR A 189 -10.46 3.20 0.75
CA THR A 189 -10.11 4.61 0.96
C THR A 189 -10.10 5.42 -0.34
N TYR A 190 -9.57 4.87 -1.44
CA TYR A 190 -9.26 5.67 -2.64
C TYR A 190 -10.04 5.25 -3.88
N PHE A 191 -10.52 4.00 -3.97
CA PHE A 191 -11.20 3.51 -5.17
C PHE A 191 -12.71 3.37 -4.97
N LYS A 192 -13.15 2.75 -3.87
CA LYS A 192 -14.58 2.55 -3.56
C LYS A 192 -15.42 3.84 -3.66
N PRO A 193 -14.94 5.04 -3.24
CA PRO A 193 -15.70 6.28 -3.42
C PRO A 193 -15.94 6.68 -4.89
N ILE A 194 -15.13 6.19 -5.83
CA ILE A 194 -15.20 6.52 -7.26
C ILE A 194 -15.93 5.42 -8.04
N ILE A 195 -15.54 4.17 -7.83
CA ILE A 195 -15.98 3.03 -8.66
C ILE A 195 -17.16 2.26 -8.04
N GLY A 196 -17.56 2.59 -6.81
CA GLY A 196 -18.71 1.98 -6.14
C GLY A 196 -18.49 0.49 -5.88
N GLU A 197 -19.37 -0.33 -6.44
CA GLU A 197 -19.38 -1.79 -6.27
C GLU A 197 -18.57 -2.54 -7.35
N VAL A 198 -17.91 -1.81 -8.25
CA VAL A 198 -17.05 -2.41 -9.27
C VAL A 198 -15.75 -2.92 -8.62
N THR A 199 -15.43 -4.19 -8.84
CA THR A 199 -14.21 -4.80 -8.30
C THR A 199 -12.97 -4.34 -9.08
N ILE A 200 -11.84 -4.20 -8.40
CA ILE A 200 -10.58 -3.81 -9.05
C ILE A 200 -10.15 -4.83 -10.09
N GLU A 201 -10.41 -6.10 -9.84
CA GLU A 201 -10.14 -7.22 -10.72
C GLU A 201 -10.86 -7.08 -12.07
N SER A 202 -12.13 -6.64 -12.05
CA SER A 202 -12.87 -6.38 -13.28
C SER A 202 -12.25 -5.23 -14.08
N ILE A 203 -11.80 -4.17 -13.41
CA ILE A 203 -11.11 -3.05 -14.03
C ILE A 203 -9.79 -3.50 -14.65
N ILE A 204 -8.98 -4.28 -13.92
CA ILE A 204 -7.70 -4.82 -14.41
C ILE A 204 -7.90 -5.57 -15.71
N VAL A 205 -8.91 -6.45 -15.79
CA VAL A 205 -9.18 -7.24 -17.00
C VAL A 205 -9.46 -6.35 -18.22
N THR A 206 -10.10 -5.18 -18.03
CA THR A 206 -10.45 -4.26 -19.13
C THR A 206 -9.31 -3.37 -19.63
N ILE A 207 -8.23 -3.20 -18.86
CA ILE A 207 -7.05 -2.39 -19.23
C ILE A 207 -6.08 -3.23 -20.03
#